data_AF-A0A7C0YXB0-F1
#
_entry.id   AF-A0A7C0YXB0-F1
#
_cell.length_a   1.000
_cell.length_b   1.000
_cell.length_c   1.000
_cell.angle_alpha   90.00
_cell.angle_beta   90.00
_cell.angle_gamma   90.00
#
_symmetry.space_group_name_H-M   'P 1'
#
loop_
_entity.id
_entity.type
_entity.pdbx_description
1 polymer ?
#
loop_
_entity_poly.entity_id
_entity_poly.type
_entity_poly.pdbx_seq_one_letter_code
_entity_poly.pdbx_strand_id
1 'polypeptide(L)'
;MKIKFRPSSHSHYYTVVGIFSNEQIAREKAEKADLPQKGRKVFMVLSQATIAEVDSALQEMDELEPDKIEVYTTYQELEIKVEVPIGANLETLPLFLPASDVALLRALINLCGKPTKVANGIYEKWIFHYSGEKIFYCDSILDGKMRGDFVIGDGVYVPSSKIEVSVLEEL
;
A
#
# COMPACT_ATOMS: atom_id res chain seq x y z
N MET A 1 -20.29 1.68 -7.19
CA MET A 1 -19.05 2.42 -6.87
C MET A 1 -19.29 3.37 -5.72
N LYS A 2 -18.78 3.00 -4.54
CA LYS A 2 -18.22 3.90 -3.52
C LYS A 2 -17.47 2.97 -2.58
N ILE A 3 -16.15 3.05 -2.61
CA ILE A 3 -15.31 2.43 -1.60
C ILE A 3 -14.49 3.61 -1.02
N LYS A 4 -14.40 3.68 0.31
CA LYS A 4 -13.59 4.62 1.11
C LYS A 4 -13.24 3.95 2.45
N PHE A 5 -11.96 3.93 2.80
CA PHE A 5 -11.41 3.14 3.87
C PHE A 5 -10.07 3.73 4.29
N ARG A 6 -10.05 4.07 5.58
CA ARG A 6 -8.86 4.41 6.34
C ARG A 6 -8.95 3.64 7.66
N PRO A 7 -8.14 2.60 7.88
CA PRO A 7 -7.88 2.16 9.23
C PRO A 7 -6.85 3.12 9.84
N SER A 8 -7.20 3.78 10.93
CA SER A 8 -6.20 4.43 11.78
C SER A 8 -5.32 3.35 12.42
N SER A 9 -4.08 3.70 12.78
CA SER A 9 -3.14 2.85 13.53
C SER A 9 -3.64 2.35 14.90
N HIS A 10 -4.90 2.66 15.26
CA HIS A 10 -5.57 2.24 16.50
C HIS A 10 -6.88 1.48 16.27
N SER A 11 -7.13 1.02 15.05
CA SER A 11 -8.40 0.37 14.69
C SER A 11 -8.18 -1.08 14.27
N HIS A 12 -8.89 -1.99 14.93
CA HIS A 12 -8.83 -3.43 14.69
C HIS A 12 -9.65 -3.77 13.44
N TYR A 13 -9.10 -3.46 12.27
CA TYR A 13 -9.67 -3.90 11.01
C TYR A 13 -9.02 -5.21 10.58
N TYR A 14 -9.74 -6.02 9.83
CA TYR A 14 -9.18 -7.12 9.07
C TYR A 14 -9.63 -6.97 7.63
N THR A 15 -8.75 -7.26 6.69
CA THR A 15 -9.05 -7.27 5.26
C THR A 15 -8.65 -8.62 4.71
N VAL A 16 -9.64 -9.40 4.29
CA VAL A 16 -9.43 -10.63 3.55
C VAL A 16 -9.45 -10.28 2.07
N VAL A 17 -8.41 -10.68 1.34
CA VAL A 17 -8.24 -10.37 -0.07
C VAL A 17 -8.15 -11.67 -0.86
N GLY A 18 -9.15 -11.90 -1.72
CA GLY A 18 -9.11 -12.96 -2.73
C GLY A 18 -8.43 -12.46 -3.99
N ILE A 19 -7.39 -13.16 -4.44
CA ILE A 19 -6.64 -12.85 -5.67
C ILE A 19 -7.00 -13.88 -6.73
N PHE A 20 -7.53 -13.40 -7.84
CA PHE A 20 -7.97 -14.24 -8.96
C PHE A 20 -6.98 -14.17 -10.13
N SER A 21 -7.18 -15.06 -11.10
CA SER A 21 -6.23 -15.18 -12.22
C SER A 21 -6.25 -13.95 -13.11
N ASN A 22 -7.42 -13.33 -13.25
CA ASN A 22 -7.62 -12.12 -14.02
C ASN A 22 -8.75 -11.25 -13.45
N GLU A 23 -8.82 -10.01 -13.94
CA GLU A 23 -9.80 -9.01 -13.52
C GLU A 23 -11.25 -9.38 -13.85
N GLN A 24 -11.48 -10.08 -14.96
CA GLN A 24 -12.83 -10.46 -15.38
C GLN A 24 -13.46 -11.46 -14.40
N ILE A 25 -12.71 -12.48 -13.98
CA ILE A 25 -13.15 -13.46 -12.97
C ILE A 25 -13.39 -12.77 -11.63
N ALA A 26 -12.44 -11.93 -11.19
CA ALA A 26 -12.56 -11.19 -9.93
C ALA A 26 -13.85 -10.35 -9.92
N ARG A 27 -14.14 -9.66 -11.02
CA ARG A 27 -15.34 -8.84 -11.16
C ARG A 27 -16.62 -9.67 -11.11
N GLU A 28 -16.70 -10.79 -11.82
CA GLU A 28 -17.88 -11.66 -11.79
C GLU A 28 -18.15 -12.20 -10.38
N LYS A 29 -17.11 -12.69 -9.70
CA LYS A 29 -17.21 -13.23 -8.33
C LYS A 29 -17.60 -12.13 -7.34
N ALA A 30 -17.01 -10.94 -7.48
CA ALA A 30 -17.33 -9.78 -6.65
C ALA A 30 -18.77 -9.28 -6.85
N GLU A 31 -19.25 -9.17 -8.09
CA GLU A 31 -20.63 -8.77 -8.39
C GLU A 31 -21.64 -9.78 -7.81
N LYS A 32 -21.34 -11.09 -7.89
CA LYS A 32 -22.18 -12.13 -7.31
C LYS A 32 -22.25 -12.07 -5.78
N ALA A 33 -21.13 -11.73 -5.14
CA ALA A 33 -21.00 -11.68 -3.68
C ALA A 33 -21.31 -10.30 -3.07
N ASP A 34 -21.61 -9.29 -3.91
CA ASP A 34 -21.72 -7.88 -3.52
C ASP A 34 -20.49 -7.35 -2.76
N LEU A 35 -19.31 -7.73 -3.24
CA LEU A 35 -18.02 -7.35 -2.65
C LEU A 35 -17.28 -6.30 -3.49
N PRO A 36 -16.48 -5.44 -2.85
CA PRO A 36 -15.58 -4.54 -3.56
C PRO A 36 -14.48 -5.30 -4.34
N GLN A 37 -14.15 -4.78 -5.53
CA GLN A 37 -13.12 -5.33 -6.42
C GLN A 37 -12.22 -4.24 -6.99
N LYS A 38 -10.93 -4.57 -7.17
CA LYS A 38 -9.93 -3.74 -7.84
C LYS A 38 -8.95 -4.62 -8.61
N GLY A 39 -8.95 -4.51 -9.94
CA GLY A 39 -8.15 -5.39 -10.81
C GLY A 39 -8.45 -6.86 -10.54
N ARG A 40 -7.44 -7.67 -10.22
CA ARG A 40 -7.64 -9.10 -9.92
C ARG A 40 -8.00 -9.41 -8.46
N LYS A 41 -8.26 -8.40 -7.62
CA LYS A 41 -8.48 -8.55 -6.18
C LYS A 41 -9.92 -8.28 -5.79
N VAL A 42 -10.48 -9.12 -4.92
CA VAL A 42 -11.77 -8.94 -4.26
C VAL A 42 -11.52 -8.80 -2.76
N PHE A 43 -12.23 -7.87 -2.12
CA PHE A 43 -11.94 -7.47 -0.75
C PHE A 43 -13.14 -7.73 0.15
N MET A 44 -12.88 -8.30 1.32
CA MET A 44 -13.82 -8.34 2.42
C MET A 44 -13.21 -7.61 3.60
N VAL A 45 -13.88 -6.55 4.05
CA VAL A 45 -13.35 -5.64 5.07
C VAL A 45 -14.19 -5.74 6.32
N LEU A 46 -13.54 -6.10 7.43
CA LEU A 46 -14.16 -6.37 8.71
C LEU A 46 -13.73 -5.32 9.72
N SER A 47 -14.71 -4.68 10.36
CA SER A 47 -14.50 -3.66 11.38
C SER A 47 -14.69 -4.21 12.77
N GLN A 48 -13.68 -4.11 13.63
CA GLN A 48 -13.72 -4.60 15.02
C GLN A 48 -14.08 -6.09 15.13
N ALA A 49 -13.69 -6.89 14.14
CA ALA A 49 -14.06 -8.28 14.07
C ALA A 49 -13.28 -9.14 15.07
N THR A 50 -13.99 -10.11 15.61
CA THR A 50 -13.47 -11.25 16.37
C THR A 50 -12.79 -12.24 15.43
N ILE A 51 -11.97 -13.14 15.99
CA ILE A 51 -11.32 -14.21 15.21
C ILE A 51 -12.36 -15.07 14.48
N ALA A 52 -13.50 -15.37 15.12
CA ALA A 52 -14.56 -16.16 14.50
C ALA A 52 -15.17 -15.47 13.27
N GLU A 53 -15.32 -14.15 13.30
CA GLU A 53 -15.80 -13.38 12.14
C GLU A 53 -14.76 -13.33 11.01
N VAL A 54 -13.47 -13.30 11.34
CA VAL A 54 -12.39 -13.44 10.35
C VAL A 54 -12.37 -14.83 9.74
N ASP A 55 -12.58 -15.89 10.53
CA ASP A 55 -12.65 -17.26 10.04
C ASP A 55 -13.86 -17.48 9.11
N SER A 56 -15.02 -16.91 9.44
CA SER A 56 -16.19 -16.93 8.56
C SER A 56 -15.92 -16.21 7.24
N ALA A 57 -15.30 -15.02 7.30
CA ALA A 57 -14.92 -14.26 6.11
C ALA A 57 -13.91 -15.01 5.22
N LEU A 58 -12.99 -15.77 5.84
CA LEU A 58 -12.07 -16.63 5.11
C LEU A 58 -12.81 -17.76 4.38
N GLN A 59 -13.78 -18.40 5.01
CA GLN A 59 -14.61 -19.43 4.37
C GLN A 59 -15.42 -18.84 3.22
N GLU A 60 -16.08 -17.71 3.43
CA GLU A 60 -16.83 -17.01 2.38
C GLU A 60 -15.93 -16.61 1.19
N MET A 61 -14.70 -16.16 1.46
CA MET A 61 -13.74 -15.84 0.40
C MET A 61 -13.25 -17.11 -0.34
N ASP A 62 -13.04 -18.22 0.38
CA ASP A 62 -12.62 -19.50 -0.19
C ASP A 62 -13.70 -20.08 -1.12
N GLU A 63 -14.98 -19.91 -0.79
CA GLU A 63 -16.11 -20.29 -1.66
C GLU A 63 -16.13 -19.54 -3.00
N LEU A 64 -15.46 -18.38 -3.10
CA LEU A 64 -15.29 -17.68 -4.36
C LEU A 64 -14.23 -18.32 -5.27
N GLU A 65 -13.44 -19.26 -4.75
CA GLU A 65 -12.36 -19.98 -5.44
C GLU A 65 -11.25 -19.04 -6.00
N PRO A 66 -10.64 -18.18 -5.18
CA PRO A 66 -9.49 -17.39 -5.61
C PRO A 66 -8.26 -18.29 -5.78
N ASP A 67 -7.29 -17.84 -6.58
CA ASP A 67 -5.99 -18.52 -6.70
C ASP A 67 -5.16 -18.40 -5.42
N LYS A 68 -5.39 -17.33 -4.66
CA LYS A 68 -4.71 -17.03 -3.39
C LYS A 68 -5.59 -16.18 -2.50
N ILE A 69 -5.55 -16.46 -1.20
CA ILE A 69 -6.15 -15.61 -0.16
C ILE A 69 -5.04 -14.97 0.66
N GLU A 70 -5.16 -13.68 0.94
CA GLU A 70 -4.28 -12.93 1.84
C GLU A 70 -5.12 -12.25 2.91
N VAL A 71 -4.59 -12.18 4.14
CA VAL A 71 -5.25 -11.51 5.27
C VAL A 71 -4.33 -10.40 5.77
N TYR A 72 -4.92 -9.23 5.97
CA TYR A 72 -4.24 -8.05 6.46
C TYR A 72 -4.97 -7.47 7.66
N THR A 73 -4.23 -6.88 8.59
CA THR A 73 -4.78 -6.12 9.72
C THR A 73 -4.98 -4.65 9.35
N THR A 74 -4.11 -4.09 8.52
CA THR A 74 -4.23 -2.71 8.04
C THR A 74 -3.85 -2.63 6.57
N TYR A 75 -4.71 -3.16 5.69
CA TYR A 75 -4.47 -3.10 4.25
C TYR A 75 -4.56 -1.66 3.73
N GLN A 76 -3.60 -1.28 2.89
CA GLN A 76 -3.53 0.01 2.23
C GLN A 76 -2.84 -0.12 0.87
N GLU A 77 -3.22 0.78 -0.04
CA GLU A 77 -2.53 0.97 -1.30
C GLU A 77 -2.00 2.40 -1.39
N LEU A 78 -0.69 2.54 -1.60
CA LEU A 78 0.00 3.83 -1.55
C LEU A 78 0.76 4.08 -2.86
N GLU A 79 0.74 5.32 -3.32
CA GLU A 79 1.70 5.85 -4.27
C GLU A 79 2.72 6.68 -3.51
N ILE A 80 3.96 6.24 -3.53
CA ILE A 80 5.06 6.90 -2.86
C ILE A 80 5.94 7.53 -3.92
N LYS A 81 6.01 8.86 -3.93
CA LYS A 81 6.82 9.65 -4.85
C LYS A 81 8.02 10.21 -4.12
N VAL A 82 9.21 9.89 -4.63
CA VAL A 82 10.48 10.39 -4.10
C VAL A 82 11.21 11.14 -5.19
N GLU A 83 11.62 12.37 -4.91
CA GLU A 83 12.48 13.13 -5.83
C GLU A 83 13.95 12.79 -5.56
N VAL A 84 14.64 12.31 -6.59
CA VAL A 84 16.06 12.01 -6.54
C VAL A 84 16.81 12.70 -7.68
N PRO A 85 18.12 12.98 -7.56
CA PRO A 85 18.90 13.55 -8.67
C PRO A 85 18.87 12.63 -9.90
N ILE A 86 18.82 13.23 -11.09
CA ILE A 86 18.79 12.48 -12.34
C ILE A 86 20.03 11.57 -12.47
N GLY A 87 19.83 10.33 -12.91
CA GLY A 87 20.93 9.36 -13.07
C GLY A 87 21.47 8.77 -11.77
N ALA A 88 20.87 9.10 -10.61
CA ALA A 88 21.22 8.45 -9.36
C ALA A 88 20.79 6.97 -9.35
N ASN A 89 21.58 6.13 -8.71
CA ASN A 89 21.29 4.73 -8.43
C ASN A 89 21.60 4.40 -6.96
N LEU A 90 21.27 3.19 -6.50
CA LEU A 90 21.46 2.79 -5.09
C LEU A 90 22.90 2.90 -4.56
N GLU A 91 23.89 2.91 -5.44
CA GLU A 91 25.32 3.06 -5.09
C GLU A 91 25.73 4.53 -5.01
N THR A 92 25.15 5.39 -5.86
CA THR A 92 25.48 6.83 -5.89
C THR A 92 24.60 7.68 -4.98
N LEU A 93 23.42 7.20 -4.58
CA LEU A 93 22.49 7.91 -3.70
C LEU A 93 23.12 8.41 -2.38
N PRO A 94 24.02 7.67 -1.70
CA PRO A 94 24.73 8.17 -0.52
C PRO A 94 25.57 9.44 -0.74
N LEU A 95 25.92 9.79 -1.98
CA LEU A 95 26.66 11.02 -2.29
C LEU A 95 25.77 12.27 -2.28
N PHE A 96 24.46 12.08 -2.46
CA PHE A 96 23.50 13.17 -2.66
C PHE A 96 22.45 13.25 -1.55
N LEU A 97 22.23 12.14 -0.84
CA LEU A 97 21.18 11.99 0.15
C LEU A 97 21.74 11.54 1.51
N PRO A 98 21.13 11.95 2.63
CA PRO A 98 21.41 11.40 3.95
C PRO A 98 21.23 9.88 4.00
N ALA A 99 21.94 9.22 4.93
CA ALA A 99 21.86 7.77 5.12
C ALA A 99 20.43 7.27 5.40
N SER A 100 19.60 8.06 6.09
CA SER A 100 18.18 7.77 6.35
C SER A 100 17.38 7.64 5.05
N ASP A 101 17.57 8.56 4.12
CA ASP A 101 16.83 8.63 2.85
C ASP A 101 17.26 7.50 1.90
N VAL A 102 18.54 7.12 1.94
CA VAL A 102 19.05 5.95 1.21
C VAL A 102 18.47 4.65 1.79
N ALA A 103 18.42 4.53 3.11
CA ALA A 103 17.83 3.36 3.78
C ALA A 103 16.34 3.23 3.44
N LEU A 104 15.61 4.35 3.41
CA LEU A 104 14.24 4.40 2.93
C LEU A 104 14.11 3.89 1.49
N LEU A 105 14.87 4.44 0.55
CA LEU A 105 14.78 4.07 -0.86
C LEU A 105 15.06 2.58 -1.07
N ARG A 106 15.99 2.01 -0.30
CA ARG A 106 16.24 0.56 -0.26
C ARG A 106 15.03 -0.22 0.27
N ALA A 107 14.44 0.24 1.38
CA ALA A 107 13.25 -0.39 1.95
C ALA A 107 12.06 -0.35 0.96
N LEU A 108 11.84 0.78 0.28
CA LEU A 108 10.81 0.92 -0.75
C LEU A 108 11.06 0.01 -1.95
N ILE A 109 12.30 -0.10 -2.43
CA ILE A 109 12.64 -1.02 -3.51
C ILE A 109 12.38 -2.47 -3.09
N ASN A 110 12.72 -2.83 -1.85
CA ASN A 110 12.49 -4.19 -1.34
C ASN A 110 11.00 -4.51 -1.18
N LEU A 111 10.18 -3.53 -0.77
CA LEU A 111 8.75 -3.73 -0.53
C LEU A 111 7.89 -3.61 -1.79
N CYS A 112 8.17 -2.62 -2.62
CA CYS A 112 7.35 -2.24 -3.77
C CYS A 112 7.95 -2.72 -5.11
N GLY A 113 9.21 -3.16 -5.12
CA GLY A 113 9.95 -3.46 -6.34
C GLY A 113 10.52 -2.21 -7.02
N LYS A 114 10.83 -2.32 -8.32
CA LYS A 114 11.45 -1.23 -9.07
C LYS A 114 10.46 -0.08 -9.28
N PRO A 115 10.85 1.18 -9.00
CA PRO A 115 9.98 2.33 -9.23
C PRO A 115 9.85 2.64 -10.72
N THR A 116 8.73 3.26 -11.08
CA THR A 116 8.62 3.98 -12.34
C THR A 116 9.36 5.31 -12.21
N LYS A 117 10.19 5.66 -13.20
CA LYS A 117 10.98 6.88 -13.19
C LYS A 117 10.42 7.90 -14.17
N VAL A 118 10.20 9.13 -13.70
CA VAL A 118 9.73 10.25 -14.53
C VAL A 118 10.67 11.44 -14.38
N ALA A 119 11.23 11.93 -15.49
CA ALA A 119 12.12 13.09 -15.45
C ALA A 119 11.37 14.36 -14.99
N ASN A 120 12.00 15.15 -14.12
CA ASN A 120 11.48 16.41 -13.59
C ASN A 120 12.62 17.45 -13.48
N GLY A 121 13.01 18.02 -14.62
CA GLY A 121 14.13 18.96 -14.70
C GLY A 121 15.46 18.29 -14.35
N ILE A 122 16.15 18.78 -13.33
CA ILE A 122 17.42 18.21 -12.83
C ILE A 122 17.22 17.01 -11.89
N TYR A 123 15.98 16.69 -11.56
CA TYR A 123 15.59 15.56 -10.72
C TYR A 123 14.82 14.52 -11.54
N GLU A 124 14.70 13.31 -11.00
CA GLU A 124 13.79 12.28 -11.45
C GLU A 124 12.85 11.90 -10.28
N LYS A 125 11.55 11.79 -10.58
CA LYS A 125 10.54 11.28 -9.65
C LYS A 125 10.52 9.76 -9.73
N TRP A 126 10.81 9.10 -8.62
CA TRP A 126 10.63 7.67 -8.45
C TRP A 126 9.26 7.42 -7.86
N ILE A 127 8.42 6.70 -8.60
CA ILE A 127 7.05 6.41 -8.24
C ILE A 127 6.96 4.93 -7.88
N PHE A 128 6.67 4.66 -6.61
CA PHE A 128 6.46 3.33 -6.07
C PHE A 128 4.98 3.10 -5.83
N HIS A 129 4.50 1.89 -6.16
CA HIS A 129 3.16 1.45 -5.85
C HIS A 129 3.25 0.38 -4.77
N TYR A 130 2.70 0.67 -3.60
CA TYR A 130 2.68 -0.22 -2.44
C TYR A 130 1.28 -0.82 -2.25
N SER A 131 1.22 -2.08 -1.83
CA SER A 131 0.01 -2.78 -1.44
C SER A 131 0.34 -3.72 -0.28
N GLY A 132 -0.29 -3.53 0.88
CA GLY A 132 -0.07 -4.33 2.08
C GLY A 132 -0.23 -3.54 3.37
N GLU A 133 0.42 -3.96 4.45
CA GLU A 133 0.25 -3.39 5.81
C GLU A 133 1.54 -2.88 6.48
N LYS A 134 2.69 -2.88 5.81
CA LYS A 134 4.02 -2.61 6.39
C LYS A 134 4.50 -1.15 6.35
N ILE A 135 3.64 -0.20 5.97
CA ILE A 135 4.03 1.22 5.85
C ILE A 135 3.10 2.05 6.74
N PHE A 136 3.49 2.32 7.97
CA PHE A 136 2.67 3.07 8.90
C PHE A 136 3.04 4.56 8.84
N TYR A 137 2.06 5.42 9.12
CA TYR A 137 2.25 6.87 9.17
C TYR A 137 2.00 7.36 10.61
N CYS A 138 2.91 8.20 11.12
CA CYS A 138 2.84 8.69 12.49
C CYS A 138 2.08 10.00 12.67
N ASP A 139 1.69 10.70 11.60
CA ASP A 139 1.07 12.04 11.69
C ASP A 139 -0.32 12.14 11.08
N SER A 140 -0.91 13.33 11.10
CA SER A 140 -2.24 13.61 10.54
C SER A 140 -2.18 13.90 9.04
N ILE A 141 -3.18 13.42 8.28
CA ILE A 141 -3.30 13.65 6.84
C ILE A 141 -3.89 15.06 6.62
N LEU A 142 -3.13 15.96 5.98
CA LEU A 142 -3.61 17.26 5.50
C LEU A 142 -3.85 17.17 3.98
N ASP A 143 -5.09 17.43 3.54
CA ASP A 143 -5.46 17.59 2.12
C ASP A 143 -5.08 16.42 1.17
N GLY A 144 -5.15 15.18 1.65
CA GLY A 144 -4.88 13.98 0.82
C GLY A 144 -3.41 13.81 0.42
N LYS A 145 -2.52 14.66 0.93
CA LYS A 145 -1.06 14.56 0.77
C LYS A 145 -0.44 14.30 2.14
N MET A 146 0.30 13.21 2.26
CA MET A 146 0.99 12.88 3.51
C MET A 146 2.37 13.53 3.52
N ARG A 147 2.61 14.36 4.54
CA ARG A 147 3.89 15.00 4.87
C ARG A 147 4.18 14.74 6.34
N GLY A 148 5.11 13.84 6.63
CA GLY A 148 5.44 13.49 8.01
C GLY A 148 6.37 12.28 8.08
N ASP A 149 6.53 11.76 9.29
CA ASP A 149 7.40 10.63 9.56
C ASP A 149 6.75 9.30 9.17
N PHE A 150 7.45 8.50 8.36
CA PHE A 150 7.01 7.16 7.95
C PHE A 150 7.72 6.10 8.79
N VAL A 151 6.99 5.04 9.14
CA VAL A 151 7.54 3.81 9.69
C VAL A 151 7.39 2.72 8.65
N ILE A 152 8.51 2.24 8.12
CA ILE A 152 8.52 1.13 7.17
C ILE A 152 9.00 -0.14 7.88
N GLY A 153 8.20 -1.21 7.79
CA GLY A 153 8.47 -2.49 8.45
C GLY A 153 8.58 -2.32 9.96
N ASP A 154 9.56 -3.00 10.57
CA ASP A 154 9.72 -3.07 12.03
C ASP A 154 10.50 -1.88 12.63
N GLY A 155 10.47 -0.69 12.02
CA GLY A 155 10.96 0.53 12.68
C GLY A 155 11.87 1.48 11.89
N VAL A 156 11.83 1.50 10.55
CA VAL A 156 12.56 2.54 9.80
C VAL A 156 11.78 3.86 9.87
N TYR A 157 12.20 4.77 10.74
CA TYR A 157 11.65 6.11 10.89
C TYR A 157 12.26 7.07 9.86
N VAL A 158 11.42 7.77 9.09
CA VAL A 158 11.92 8.65 8.03
C VAL A 158 11.29 10.03 8.07
N PRO A 159 12.02 11.05 8.56
CA PRO A 159 11.62 12.43 8.42
C PRO A 159 11.83 12.87 6.98
N SER A 160 10.81 13.42 6.33
CA SER A 160 11.06 13.94 4.99
C SER A 160 10.23 15.13 4.57
N SER A 161 10.97 16.17 4.19
CA SER A 161 10.54 17.32 3.40
C SER A 161 10.58 17.07 1.88
N LYS A 162 11.02 15.88 1.43
CA LYS A 162 11.24 15.52 0.01
C LYS A 162 10.43 14.31 -0.49
N ILE A 163 9.60 13.73 0.36
CA ILE A 163 8.71 12.62 -0.01
C ILE A 163 7.29 13.15 -0.07
N GLU A 164 6.62 12.84 -1.18
CA GLU A 164 5.19 13.00 -1.32
C GLU A 164 4.57 11.60 -1.32
N VAL A 165 3.77 11.28 -0.31
CA VAL A 165 2.96 10.07 -0.33
C VAL A 165 1.52 10.44 -0.56
N SER A 166 0.90 9.75 -1.51
CA SER A 166 -0.51 9.86 -1.83
C SER A 166 -1.15 8.48 -1.65
N VAL A 167 -2.31 8.45 -1.01
CA VAL A 167 -3.11 7.22 -0.94
C VAL A 167 -3.76 7.01 -2.31
N LEU A 168 -3.54 5.85 -2.93
CA LEU A 168 -4.04 5.53 -4.27
C LEU A 168 -5.50 5.11 -4.19
N GLU A 169 -6.33 6.11 -4.01
CA GLU A 169 -7.76 5.98 -3.75
C GLU A 169 -8.03 5.27 -2.42
N GLU A 170 -8.92 5.86 -1.64
CA GLU A 170 -9.56 5.14 -0.56
C GLU A 170 -10.38 4.05 -1.27
N LEU A 171 -9.90 2.78 -1.30
CA LEU A 171 -10.82 1.62 -1.17
C LEU A 171 -11.75 1.92 -0.03
#